data_AF-A0AAV9AVC3-F1
#
_entry.id   AF-A0AAV9AVC3-F1
#
_cell.length_a   1.000
_cell.length_b   1.000
_cell.length_c   1.000
_cell.angle_alpha   90.00
_cell.angle_beta   90.00
_cell.angle_gamma   90.00
#
_symmetry.space_group_name_H-M   'P 1'
#
loop_
_entity.id
_entity.type
_entity.pdbx_description
1 polymer ?
#
loop_
_entity_poly.entity_id
_entity_poly.type
_entity_poly.pdbx_seq_one_letter_code
_entity_poly.pdbx_strand_id
1 'polypeptide(L)'
;MAVRARESRGTDMVYTDVLAKARDSCYKARDAFYSCLEREANKKPTEMASVGLMYPVECKKSRAEFVNQCRPTWVKHFDRQYCENKKVQRLLDKNGESRRGLILHFKTLISVF
;
A
#
# COMPACT_ATOMS: atom_id res chain seq x y z
N MET A 1 30.66 14.72 24.27
CA MET A 1 29.39 15.38 23.91
C MET A 1 28.34 15.00 24.93
N ALA A 2 27.86 15.96 25.73
CA ALA A 2 26.99 15.73 26.87
C ALA A 2 25.57 15.32 26.44
N VAL A 3 25.08 14.18 26.93
CA VAL A 3 23.69 13.73 26.76
C VAL A 3 22.86 14.51 27.78
N ARG A 4 22.04 15.45 27.32
CA ARG A 4 21.07 16.14 28.18
C ARG A 4 20.02 15.13 28.65
N ALA A 5 19.94 14.95 29.96
CA ALA A 5 18.83 14.24 30.60
C ALA A 5 17.53 14.98 30.28
N ARG A 6 16.58 14.27 29.67
CA ARG A 6 15.27 14.81 29.33
C ARG A 6 14.44 14.85 30.62
N GLU A 7 14.29 16.03 31.20
CA GLU A 7 13.40 16.26 32.34
C GLU A 7 11.94 16.01 31.93
N SER A 8 11.39 14.89 32.36
CA SER A 8 9.96 14.61 32.34
C SER A 8 9.28 15.34 33.49
N ARG A 9 8.92 16.62 33.27
CA ARG A 9 8.04 17.36 34.19
C ARG A 9 6.80 17.82 33.46
N GLY A 10 5.80 16.96 33.49
CA GLY A 10 4.44 17.21 33.07
C GLY A 10 3.70 15.90 33.32
N THR A 11 2.55 15.95 33.97
CA THR A 11 1.65 14.80 34.10
C THR A 11 1.23 14.37 32.71
N ASP A 12 2.02 13.47 32.10
CA ASP A 12 1.87 12.95 30.76
C ASP A 12 0.72 11.93 30.77
N MET A 13 -0.50 12.44 30.95
CA MET A 13 -1.69 11.63 30.78
C MET A 13 -1.81 11.33 29.29
N VAL A 14 -1.30 10.18 28.88
CA VAL A 14 -1.44 9.69 27.51
C VAL A 14 -2.92 9.43 27.24
N TYR A 15 -3.55 10.29 26.45
CA TYR A 15 -4.93 10.11 25.99
C TYR A 15 -5.01 8.98 24.96
N THR A 16 -5.13 7.75 25.45
CA THR A 16 -5.10 6.53 24.62
C THR A 16 -6.24 6.48 23.62
N ASP A 17 -7.40 7.05 23.96
CA ASP A 17 -8.59 7.13 23.13
C ASP A 17 -8.42 8.09 21.94
N VAL A 18 -7.79 9.24 22.16
CA VAL A 18 -7.46 10.20 21.09
C VAL A 18 -6.44 9.58 20.13
N LEU A 19 -5.43 8.89 20.68
CA LEU A 19 -4.44 8.19 19.87
C LEU A 19 -5.05 7.02 19.08
N ALA A 20 -6.03 6.32 19.64
CA ALA A 20 -6.75 5.27 18.93
C ALA A 20 -7.56 5.85 17.76
N LYS A 21 -8.34 6.91 18.00
CA LYS A 21 -9.11 7.60 16.95
C LYS A 21 -8.23 8.13 15.82
N ALA A 22 -7.06 8.68 16.13
CA ALA A 22 -6.10 9.14 15.13
C ALA A 22 -5.49 7.99 14.31
N ARG A 23 -5.25 6.82 14.92
CA ARG A 23 -4.82 5.63 14.17
C ARG A 23 -5.93 5.13 13.25
N ASP A 24 -7.17 5.10 13.73
CA ASP A 24 -8.32 4.66 12.94
C ASP A 24 -8.57 5.59 11.74
N SER A 25 -8.43 6.91 11.90
CA SER A 25 -8.56 7.86 10.79
C SER A 25 -7.46 7.65 9.75
N CYS A 26 -6.22 7.45 10.19
CA CYS A 26 -5.10 7.12 9.31
C CYS A 26 -5.35 5.81 8.53
N TYR A 27 -5.80 4.74 9.18
CA TYR A 27 -6.09 3.47 8.49
C TYR A 27 -7.24 3.60 7.49
N LYS A 28 -8.31 4.33 7.83
CA LYS A 28 -9.42 4.57 6.89
C LYS A 28 -8.96 5.35 5.65
N ALA A 29 -8.15 6.39 5.83
CA ALA A 29 -7.60 7.17 4.71
C ALA A 29 -6.63 6.34 3.85
N ARG A 30 -5.80 5.52 4.49
CA ARG A 30 -4.90 4.55 3.83
C ARG A 30 -5.69 3.59 2.93
N ASP A 31 -6.72 2.97 3.49
CA ASP A 31 -7.51 1.96 2.78
C ASP A 31 -8.27 2.60 1.62
N ALA A 32 -8.83 3.80 1.81
CA ALA A 32 -9.45 4.54 0.72
C ALA A 32 -8.49 4.84 -0.46
N PHE A 33 -7.23 5.16 -0.17
CA PHE A 33 -6.21 5.37 -1.20
C PHE A 33 -5.88 4.08 -1.95
N TYR A 34 -5.57 2.98 -1.24
CA TYR A 34 -5.23 1.72 -1.90
C TYR A 34 -6.42 1.07 -2.61
N SER A 35 -7.64 1.21 -2.11
CA SER A 35 -8.85 0.78 -2.84
C SER A 35 -9.06 1.59 -4.12
N CYS A 36 -8.73 2.88 -4.12
CA CYS A 36 -8.73 3.67 -5.36
C CYS A 36 -7.70 3.12 -6.37
N LEU A 37 -6.50 2.79 -5.92
CA LEU A 37 -5.46 2.21 -6.77
C LEU A 37 -5.89 0.89 -7.42
N GLU A 38 -6.62 0.06 -6.69
CA GLU A 38 -7.10 -1.22 -7.20
C GLU A 38 -8.23 -1.04 -8.20
N ARG A 39 -9.16 -0.12 -7.95
CA ARG A 39 -10.24 0.20 -8.89
C ARG A 39 -9.72 0.81 -10.18
N GLU A 40 -8.72 1.69 -10.09
CA GLU A 40 -8.17 2.43 -11.23
C GLU A 40 -6.91 1.75 -11.82
N ALA A 41 -6.69 0.46 -11.54
CA ALA A 41 -5.47 -0.26 -11.94
C ALA A 41 -5.23 -0.31 -13.46
N ASN A 42 -6.27 -0.14 -14.27
CA ASN A 42 -6.19 -0.12 -15.74
C ASN A 42 -5.76 1.24 -16.31
N LYS A 43 -5.67 2.29 -15.48
CA LYS A 43 -5.30 3.64 -15.93
C LYS A 43 -3.79 3.86 -15.89
N LYS A 44 -3.31 4.75 -16.75
CA LYS A 44 -1.88 5.11 -16.80
C LYS A 44 -1.48 5.82 -15.50
N PRO A 45 -0.46 5.33 -14.78
CA PRO A 45 0.07 6.04 -13.63
C PRO A 45 0.65 7.38 -14.07
N THR A 46 0.16 8.46 -13.47
CA THR A 46 0.52 9.84 -13.86
C THR A 46 1.32 10.54 -12.76
N GLU A 47 1.14 10.13 -11.52
CA GLU A 47 1.68 10.78 -10.33
C GLU A 47 2.58 9.83 -9.54
N MET A 48 3.54 10.39 -8.82
CA MET A 48 4.47 9.65 -7.96
C MET A 48 4.16 9.89 -6.49
N ALA A 49 4.06 8.80 -5.74
CA ALA A 49 3.97 8.76 -4.29
C ALA A 49 5.38 8.51 -3.68
N SER A 50 5.44 8.10 -2.42
CA SER A 50 6.71 7.73 -1.79
C SER A 50 7.23 6.41 -2.36
N VAL A 51 8.55 6.19 -2.25
CA VAL A 51 9.19 4.90 -2.55
C VAL A 51 8.91 4.40 -3.99
N GLY A 52 8.68 5.32 -4.93
CA GLY A 52 8.43 5.00 -6.34
C GLY A 52 7.05 4.40 -6.65
N LEU A 53 6.12 4.41 -5.68
CA LEU A 53 4.74 4.01 -5.95
C LEU A 53 4.11 5.00 -6.94
N MET A 54 3.64 4.53 -8.10
CA MET A 54 2.94 5.37 -9.07
C MET A 54 1.43 5.16 -8.99
N TYR A 55 0.67 6.25 -9.15
CA TYR A 55 -0.79 6.24 -9.04
C TYR A 55 -1.46 7.14 -10.10
N PRO A 56 -2.73 6.90 -10.45
CA PRO A 56 -3.46 7.71 -11.43
C PRO A 56 -4.03 8.99 -10.78
N VAL A 57 -4.27 10.03 -11.56
CA VAL A 57 -4.66 11.38 -11.08
C VAL A 57 -5.96 11.34 -10.26
N GLU A 58 -6.86 10.40 -10.55
CA GLU A 58 -8.12 10.21 -9.84
C GLU A 58 -7.91 9.91 -8.36
N CYS A 59 -6.81 9.22 -8.01
CA CYS A 59 -6.48 8.90 -6.63
C CYS A 59 -5.68 10.01 -5.91
N LYS A 60 -5.44 11.15 -6.57
CA LYS A 60 -4.69 12.27 -5.96
C LYS A 60 -5.41 12.87 -4.75
N LYS A 61 -6.74 12.91 -4.77
CA LYS A 61 -7.55 13.40 -3.64
C LYS A 61 -7.43 12.48 -2.42
N SER A 62 -7.61 11.17 -2.61
CA SER A 62 -7.45 10.19 -1.53
C SER A 62 -6.00 10.12 -1.04
N ARG A 63 -5.02 10.37 -1.92
CA ARG A 63 -3.62 10.47 -1.54
C ARG A 63 -3.35 11.64 -0.59
N ALA A 64 -3.89 12.83 -0.89
CA ALA A 64 -3.73 14.00 -0.04
C ALA A 64 -4.30 13.74 1.37
N GLU A 65 -5.49 13.13 1.43
CA GLU A 65 -6.11 12.76 2.71
C GLU A 65 -5.27 11.75 3.50
N PHE A 66 -4.76 10.71 2.83
CA PHE A 66 -3.87 9.73 3.46
C PHE A 66 -2.60 10.37 4.05
N VAL A 67 -1.97 11.30 3.32
CA VAL A 67 -0.77 12.01 3.81
C VAL A 67 -1.09 12.96 4.96
N ASN A 68 -2.27 13.57 4.97
CA ASN A 68 -2.70 14.47 6.05
C ASN A 68 -3.06 13.72 7.33
N GLN A 69 -3.73 12.57 7.22
CA GLN A 69 -4.19 11.79 8.39
C GLN A 69 -3.09 10.95 9.02
N CYS A 70 -2.08 10.54 8.25
CA CYS A 70 -1.04 9.62 8.71
C CYS A 70 0.29 10.32 8.97
N ARG A 71 1.04 9.80 9.95
CA ARG A 71 2.44 10.22 10.16
C ARG A 71 3.27 9.93 8.91
N PRO A 72 4.19 10.81 8.48
CA PRO A 72 4.98 10.60 7.26
C PRO A 72 5.81 9.29 7.25
N THR A 73 6.27 8.84 8.42
CA THR A 73 6.98 7.55 8.55
C THR A 73 6.06 6.37 8.27
N TRP A 74 4.79 6.45 8.67
CA TRP A 74 3.78 5.44 8.41
C TRP A 74 3.39 5.41 6.93
N VAL A 75 3.23 6.58 6.31
CA VAL A 75 2.98 6.69 4.86
C VAL A 75 4.09 5.98 4.06
N LYS A 76 5.36 6.26 4.37
CA LYS A 76 6.51 5.60 3.72
C LYS A 76 6.50 4.08 3.94
N HIS A 77 6.15 3.64 5.15
CA HIS A 77 6.08 2.21 5.48
C HIS A 77 4.97 1.51 4.70
N PHE A 78 3.77 2.07 4.66
CA PHE A 78 2.64 1.49 3.93
C PHE A 78 2.87 1.50 2.42
N ASP A 79 3.44 2.57 1.85
CA ASP A 79 3.78 2.61 0.43
C ASP A 79 4.76 1.50 0.06
N ARG A 80 5.77 1.26 0.90
CA ARG A 80 6.73 0.14 0.73
C ARG A 80 6.00 -1.21 0.78
N GLN A 81 5.18 -1.43 1.81
CA GLN A 81 4.42 -2.67 1.99
C GLN A 81 3.51 -2.95 0.79
N TYR A 82 2.81 -1.93 0.28
CA TYR A 82 1.94 -2.08 -0.88
C TYR A 82 2.73 -2.46 -2.15
N CYS A 83 3.85 -1.79 -2.41
CA CYS A 83 4.73 -2.12 -3.54
C CYS A 83 5.27 -3.56 -3.45
N GLU A 84 5.71 -3.99 -2.26
CA GLU A 84 6.20 -5.34 -2.00
C GLU A 84 5.09 -6.38 -2.26
N ASN A 85 3.88 -6.16 -1.72
CA ASN A 85 2.74 -7.04 -1.90
C ASN A 85 2.28 -7.13 -3.36
N LYS A 86 2.19 -6.00 -4.08
CA LYS A 86 1.85 -6.01 -5.52
C LYS A 86 2.92 -6.69 -6.35
N LYS A 87 4.20 -6.58 -5.99
CA LYS A 87 5.28 -7.32 -6.66
C LYS A 87 5.10 -8.82 -6.46
N VAL A 88 4.81 -9.27 -5.24
CA VAL A 88 4.54 -10.69 -4.95
C VAL A 88 3.32 -11.17 -5.73
N GLN A 89 2.22 -10.42 -5.75
CA GLN A 89 1.02 -10.78 -6.50
C GLN A 89 1.33 -10.99 -7.99
N ARG A 90 2.05 -10.06 -8.63
CA ARG A 90 2.44 -10.20 -10.05
C ARG A 90 3.30 -11.44 -10.31
N LEU A 91 4.15 -11.83 -9.36
CA LEU A 91 4.97 -13.04 -9.50
C LEU A 91 4.10 -14.30 -9.42
N LEU A 92 3.12 -14.32 -8.52
CA LEU A 92 2.17 -15.42 -8.39
C LEU A 92 1.27 -15.54 -9.63
N ASP A 93 0.77 -14.42 -10.15
CA ASP A 93 -0.05 -14.38 -11.37
C ASP A 93 0.72 -14.94 -12.57
N LYS A 94 1.97 -14.48 -12.77
CA LYS A 94 2.88 -14.98 -13.82
C LYS A 94 3.17 -16.48 -13.70
N ASN A 95 3.44 -16.97 -12.49
CA ASN A 95 3.67 -18.40 -12.26
C ASN A 95 2.40 -19.24 -12.50
N GLY A 96 1.22 -18.69 -12.18
CA GLY A 96 -0.06 -19.31 -12.49
C GLY A 96 -0.33 -19.42 -13.99
N GLU A 97 0.00 -18.39 -14.77
CA GLU A 97 -0.11 -18.40 -16.23
C GLU A 97 0.85 -19.41 -16.89
N SER A 98 2.11 -19.46 -16.44
CA SER A 98 3.11 -20.40 -16.96
C SER A 98 2.71 -21.87 -16.75
N ARG A 99 2.00 -22.19 -15.67
CA ARG A 99 1.48 -23.55 -15.41
C ARG A 99 0.19 -23.85 -16.19
N ARG A 100 -0.64 -22.85 -16.46
CA ARG A 100 -1.87 -23.01 -17.27
C ARG A 100 -1.59 -23.21 -18.76
N GLY A 101 -0.55 -22.55 -19.29
CA GLY A 101 -0.13 -22.73 -20.70
C GLY A 101 0.27 -24.18 -21.02
N LEU A 102 0.99 -24.84 -20.11
CA LEU A 102 1.38 -26.25 -20.28
C LEU A 102 0.19 -27.21 -20.31
N ILE A 103 -0.84 -26.96 -19.50
CA ILE A 103 -2.03 -27.83 -19.40
C ILE A 103 -2.91 -27.70 -20.65
N LEU A 104 -3.02 -26.49 -21.22
CA LEU A 104 -3.80 -26.27 -22.45
C LEU A 104 -3.10 -26.83 -23.70
N HIS A 105 -1.76 -26.76 -23.78
CA HIS A 105 -0.98 -27.33 -24.89
C HIS A 105 -1.02 -28.87 -24.90
N PHE A 106 -1.03 -29.51 -23.73
CA PHE A 106 -1.21 -30.96 -23.63
C PHE A 106 -2.61 -31.42 -24.03
N LYS A 107 -3.67 -30.65 -23.70
CA LYS A 107 -5.04 -30.97 -24.13
C LYS A 107 -5.25 -30.85 -25.64
N THR A 108 -4.56 -29.94 -26.32
CA THR A 108 -4.63 -29.83 -27.79
C THR A 108 -3.90 -30.97 -28.49
N LEU A 109 -2.78 -31.45 -27.93
CA LEU A 109 -2.03 -32.59 -28.49
C LEU A 109 -2.73 -33.94 -28.30
N ILE A 110 -3.47 -34.13 -27.19
CA ILE A 110 -4.21 -35.38 -26.94
C ILE A 110 -5.48 -35.49 -27.80
N SER A 111 -6.05 -34.38 -28.26
CA SER A 111 -7.27 -34.39 -29.09
C SER A 111 -7.00 -34.61 -30.59
N VAL A 112 -5.74 -34.77 -30.99
CA VAL A 112 -5.32 -35.05 -32.39
C VAL A 112 -4.87 -36.52 -32.57
N PHE A 113 -4.99 -37.35 -31.53
CA PHE A 113 -4.83 -38.81 -31.60
C PHE A 113 -6.16 -39.52 -31.30
#